data_AF-A0A5C3MW23-F1
#
_entry.id   AF-A0A5C3MW23-F1
#
_cell.length_a   1.000
_cell.length_b   1.000
_cell.length_c   1.000
_cell.angle_alpha   90.00
_cell.angle_beta   90.00
_cell.angle_gamma   90.00
#
_symmetry.space_group_name_H-M   'P 1'
#
loop_
_entity.id
_entity.type
_entity.pdbx_description
1 polymer ?
#
loop_
_entity_poly.entity_id
_entity_poly.type
_entity_poly.pdbx_seq_one_letter_code
_entity_poly.pdbx_strand_id
1 'polypeptide(L)'
;MSCRNSSPNPERSQVMFSSPRPSPTPCDERRSHLSPPPSNQGPPTGPAYSQQRTISEIVEERFPPFDHRSAIVDPFEEEAKRDAQFREKLNKMLLNLMIEVHAWSTARPVSETNQNLETLEKEINTIMALENEQGMSPPPSLTFVGRPSFRSLAINPSSCGFVYACDFTDVLYFLFFLSQKRTLGNVSGSSSIGSRWLWLL
;
A
#
# COMPACT_ATOMS: atom_id res chain seq x y z
N MET A 1 -8.30 48.78 4.21
CA MET A 1 -8.20 47.45 4.87
C MET A 1 -6.89 46.82 4.43
N SER A 2 -5.90 46.81 5.30
CA SER A 2 -4.53 46.35 5.01
C SER A 2 -4.37 44.90 5.47
N CYS A 3 -4.23 43.98 4.53
CA CYS A 3 -3.85 42.60 4.82
C CYS A 3 -2.35 42.56 5.12
N ARG A 4 -1.99 42.24 6.37
CA ARG A 4 -0.61 42.01 6.78
C ARG A 4 -0.15 40.66 6.23
N ASN A 5 0.93 40.69 5.45
CA ASN A 5 1.68 39.52 5.01
C ASN A 5 2.35 38.85 6.22
N SER A 6 1.84 37.70 6.64
CA SER A 6 2.54 36.82 7.58
C SER A 6 3.47 35.92 6.78
N SER A 7 4.76 36.22 6.85
CA SER A 7 5.83 35.42 6.25
C SER A 7 5.92 34.05 6.96
N PRO A 8 5.87 32.92 6.25
CA PRO A 8 6.05 31.62 6.88
C PRO A 8 7.52 31.44 7.28
N ASN A 9 7.73 31.13 8.55
CA ASN A 9 9.03 30.86 9.15
C ASN A 9 9.54 29.46 8.71
N PRO A 10 10.69 29.34 8.01
CA PRO A 10 11.16 28.06 7.50
C PRO A 10 11.88 27.17 8.54
N GLU A 11 12.00 27.55 9.81
CA GLU A 11 12.93 26.87 10.73
C GLU A 11 12.37 25.76 11.64
N ARG A 12 11.12 25.30 11.47
CA ARG A 12 10.54 24.33 12.44
C ARG A 12 9.95 23.08 11.83
N SER A 13 10.78 22.30 11.16
CA SER A 13 10.55 20.86 10.98
C SER A 13 11.87 20.10 10.91
N GLN A 14 12.69 20.22 11.97
CA GLN A 14 13.56 19.10 12.34
C GLN A 14 12.66 17.99 12.88
N VAL A 15 12.03 17.25 11.96
CA VAL A 15 11.49 15.94 12.29
C VAL A 15 12.71 15.11 12.64
N MET A 16 12.85 14.81 13.93
CA MET A 16 13.78 13.79 14.39
C MET A 16 13.40 12.49 13.69
N PHE A 17 14.02 12.25 12.53
CA PHE A 17 14.26 10.90 12.06
C PHE A 17 15.25 10.30 13.05
N SER A 18 14.71 9.85 14.18
CA SER A 18 15.34 8.86 15.01
C SER A 18 15.72 7.72 14.07
N SER A 19 16.99 7.64 13.70
CA SER A 19 17.55 6.47 13.03
C SER A 19 16.98 5.26 13.75
N PRO A 20 16.35 4.30 13.05
CA PRO A 20 15.85 3.09 13.68
C PRO A 20 17.02 2.48 14.41
N ARG A 21 16.97 2.51 15.75
CA ARG A 21 17.88 1.76 16.57
C ARG A 21 17.73 0.33 16.08
N PRO A 22 18.77 -0.32 15.52
CA PRO A 22 18.67 -1.72 15.17
C PRO A 22 18.29 -2.43 16.45
N SER A 23 17.05 -2.92 16.48
CA SER A 23 16.58 -3.79 17.53
C SER A 23 17.62 -4.90 17.64
N PRO A 24 18.09 -5.27 18.84
CA PRO A 24 18.82 -6.51 18.99
C PRO A 24 17.88 -7.58 18.44
N THR A 25 18.21 -8.09 17.25
CA THR A 25 17.61 -9.30 16.71
C THR A 25 17.68 -10.32 17.85
N PRO A 26 16.53 -10.84 18.34
CA PRO A 26 16.55 -12.01 19.18
C PRO A 26 17.35 -13.04 18.38
N CYS A 27 18.53 -13.40 18.87
CA CYS A 27 19.27 -14.52 18.35
C CYS A 27 18.28 -15.68 18.41
N ASP A 28 17.76 -16.07 17.25
CA ASP A 28 16.83 -17.17 17.12
C ASP A 28 17.66 -18.43 17.42
N GLU A 29 17.78 -18.73 18.70
CA GLU A 29 18.40 -19.90 19.32
C GLU A 29 17.49 -21.12 19.09
N ARG A 30 16.89 -21.23 17.90
CA ARG A 30 15.91 -22.26 17.58
C ARG A 30 15.74 -22.52 16.09
N ARG A 31 16.85 -22.76 15.40
CA ARG A 31 16.82 -23.68 14.25
C ARG A 31 18.08 -24.52 14.13
N SER A 32 18.34 -25.28 15.18
CA SER A 32 19.03 -26.58 15.13
C SER A 32 18.19 -27.61 14.36
N HIS A 33 17.80 -27.30 13.12
CA HIS A 33 17.12 -28.25 12.25
C HIS A 33 17.92 -28.43 10.97
N LEU A 34 18.82 -29.40 11.06
CA LEU A 34 19.05 -30.41 10.02
C LEU A 34 19.45 -29.83 8.66
N SER A 35 20.65 -29.27 8.59
CA SER A 35 21.49 -29.71 7.49
C SER A 35 21.57 -31.24 7.61
N PRO A 36 21.18 -32.03 6.60
CA PRO A 36 21.52 -33.44 6.60
C PRO A 36 23.04 -33.52 6.85
N PRO A 37 23.50 -34.42 7.73
CA PRO A 37 24.93 -34.65 7.86
C PRO A 37 25.49 -34.85 6.43
N PRO A 38 26.66 -34.30 6.09
CA PRO A 38 27.30 -34.65 4.83
C PRO A 38 27.25 -36.17 4.77
N SER A 39 26.55 -36.69 3.76
CA SER A 39 26.41 -38.12 3.56
C SER A 39 27.81 -38.66 3.67
N ASN A 40 28.06 -39.45 4.73
CA ASN A 40 29.27 -40.21 4.91
C ASN A 40 29.47 -40.94 3.60
N GLN A 41 30.32 -40.39 2.73
CA GLN A 41 30.98 -41.17 1.72
C GLN A 41 31.60 -42.30 2.53
N GLY A 42 31.14 -43.52 2.25
CA GLY A 42 31.59 -44.68 2.97
C GLY A 42 33.12 -44.68 3.03
N PRO A 43 33.70 -45.28 4.08
CA PRO A 43 35.14 -45.42 4.15
C PRO A 43 35.63 -45.94 2.78
N PRO A 44 36.61 -45.29 2.12
CA PRO A 44 37.26 -45.94 1.01
C PRO A 44 37.77 -47.26 1.57
N THR A 45 37.23 -48.36 1.05
CA THR A 45 37.64 -49.74 1.35
C THR A 45 39.04 -49.96 0.78
N GLY A 46 39.99 -49.17 1.23
CA GLY A 46 41.42 -49.37 1.04
C GLY A 46 41.94 -50.19 2.22
N PRO A 47 42.87 -51.13 1.98
CA PRO A 47 43.37 -52.00 3.02
C PRO A 47 43.92 -51.16 4.19
N ALA A 48 43.32 -51.38 5.35
CA ALA A 48 43.70 -50.78 6.62
C ALA A 48 45.13 -51.20 7.00
N TYR A 49 46.09 -50.36 6.61
CA TYR A 49 47.37 -50.30 7.30
C TYR A 49 47.31 -49.10 8.22
N SER A 50 46.98 -49.34 9.49
CA SER A 50 47.18 -48.37 10.57
C SER A 50 48.68 -48.21 10.81
N GLN A 51 49.36 -47.59 9.86
CA GLN A 51 50.66 -47.00 10.12
C GLN A 51 50.40 -45.80 11.01
N GLN A 52 50.71 -45.94 12.30
CA GLN A 52 50.86 -44.81 13.19
C GLN A 52 51.89 -43.88 12.55
N ARG A 53 51.43 -42.85 11.83
CA ARG A 53 52.32 -41.79 11.36
C ARG A 53 53.03 -41.27 12.59
N THR A 54 54.36 -41.28 12.54
CA THR A 54 55.14 -40.76 13.66
C THR A 54 54.84 -39.28 13.79
N ILE A 55 54.76 -38.77 15.02
CA ILE A 55 54.41 -37.36 15.30
C ILE A 55 55.30 -36.41 14.49
N SER A 56 56.56 -36.79 14.25
CA SER A 56 57.50 -36.07 13.38
C SER A 56 56.98 -35.89 11.95
N GLU A 57 56.38 -36.92 11.34
CA GLU A 57 55.84 -36.87 9.98
C GLU A 57 54.66 -35.89 9.87
N ILE A 58 53.83 -35.80 10.92
CA ILE A 58 52.68 -34.89 10.97
C ILE A 58 53.13 -33.44 11.16
N VAL A 59 54.19 -33.21 11.92
CA VAL A 59 54.75 -31.86 12.18
C VAL A 59 55.55 -31.36 10.98
N GLU A 60 56.15 -32.27 10.20
CA GLU A 60 56.86 -31.94 8.95
C GLU A 60 55.89 -31.71 7.77
N GLU A 61 54.63 -32.14 7.88
CA GLU A 61 53.61 -31.88 6.86
C GLU A 61 53.31 -30.38 6.77
N ARG A 62 53.83 -29.76 5.70
CA ARG A 62 53.57 -28.36 5.42
C ARG A 62 52.11 -28.18 5.02
N PHE A 63 51.37 -27.38 5.78
CA PHE A 63 50.01 -27.01 5.41
C PHE A 63 49.99 -26.40 4.01
N PRO A 64 48.99 -26.75 3.17
CA PRO A 64 48.80 -26.08 1.92
C PRO A 64 48.60 -24.57 2.16
N PRO A 65 49.12 -23.69 1.30
CA PRO A 65 48.93 -22.26 1.44
C PRO A 65 47.43 -21.94 1.41
N PHE A 66 46.95 -21.24 2.44
CA PHE A 66 45.56 -20.80 2.52
C PHE A 66 45.34 -19.56 1.67
N ASP A 67 44.48 -19.67 0.67
CA ASP A 67 44.05 -18.52 -0.11
C ASP A 67 42.88 -17.81 0.59
N HIS A 68 43.23 -16.83 1.43
CA HIS A 68 42.26 -16.02 2.16
C HIS A 68 41.28 -15.26 1.25
N ARG A 69 41.67 -14.98 0.00
CA ARG A 69 40.88 -14.14 -0.89
C ARG A 69 39.67 -14.90 -1.40
N SER A 70 39.90 -16.05 -2.04
CA SER A 70 38.80 -16.89 -2.53
C SER A 70 37.97 -17.50 -1.41
N ALA A 71 38.59 -17.84 -0.27
CA ALA A 71 37.88 -18.48 0.83
C ALA A 71 37.06 -17.53 1.70
N ILE A 72 37.46 -16.25 1.81
CA ILE A 72 36.85 -15.30 2.74
C ILE A 72 36.45 -14.00 2.06
N VAL A 73 37.33 -13.36 1.29
CA VAL A 73 37.04 -12.01 0.76
C VAL A 73 35.95 -12.05 -0.31
N ASP A 74 36.11 -12.92 -1.31
CA ASP A 74 35.22 -12.96 -2.48
C ASP A 74 33.75 -13.27 -2.12
N PRO A 75 33.44 -14.23 -1.21
CA PRO A 75 32.05 -14.46 -0.78
C PRO A 75 31.37 -13.26 -0.12
N PHE A 76 32.13 -12.46 0.64
CA PHE A 76 31.59 -11.27 1.29
C PHE A 76 31.37 -10.12 0.29
N GLU A 77 32.28 -9.96 -0.68
CA GLU A 77 32.08 -9.00 -1.77
C GLU A 77 30.88 -9.37 -2.64
N GLU A 78 30.68 -10.66 -2.92
CA GLU A 78 29.52 -11.15 -3.65
C GLU A 78 28.20 -10.93 -2.87
N GLU A 79 28.18 -11.22 -1.56
CA GLU A 79 27.02 -10.94 -0.71
C GLU A 79 26.71 -9.43 -0.67
N ALA A 80 27.72 -8.59 -0.47
CA ALA A 80 27.54 -7.14 -0.45
C ALA A 80 26.95 -6.61 -1.78
N LYS A 81 27.36 -7.20 -2.91
CA LYS A 81 26.80 -6.89 -4.22
C LYS A 81 25.34 -7.34 -4.34
N ARG A 82 25.00 -8.55 -3.87
CA ARG A 82 23.61 -9.04 -3.85
C ARG A 82 22.71 -8.16 -2.98
N ASP A 83 23.20 -7.74 -1.82
CA ASP A 83 22.47 -6.85 -0.91
C ASP A 83 22.21 -5.48 -1.53
N ALA A 84 23.20 -4.92 -2.23
CA ALA A 84 23.02 -3.66 -2.96
C ALA A 84 21.92 -3.78 -4.02
N GLN A 85 21.94 -4.85 -4.81
CA GLN A 85 20.91 -5.13 -5.82
C GLN A 85 19.52 -5.36 -5.21
N PHE A 86 19.45 -6.07 -4.08
CA PHE A 86 18.20 -6.30 -3.37
C PHE A 86 17.59 -4.99 -2.86
N ARG A 87 18.40 -4.13 -2.24
CA ARG A 87 17.97 -2.80 -1.77
C ARG A 87 17.45 -1.94 -2.90
N GLU A 88 18.14 -1.91 -4.03
CA GLU A 88 17.71 -1.18 -5.22
C GLU A 88 16.34 -1.69 -5.72
N LYS A 89 16.19 -3.01 -5.84
CA LYS A 89 14.93 -3.64 -6.27
C LYS A 89 13.79 -3.33 -5.29
N LEU A 90 14.04 -3.42 -3.99
CA LEU A 90 13.05 -3.12 -2.95
C LEU A 90 12.61 -1.66 -3.03
N ASN A 91 13.54 -0.71 -3.15
CA ASN A 91 13.22 0.71 -3.29
C ASN A 91 12.38 0.98 -4.53
N LYS A 92 12.71 0.34 -5.67
CA LYS A 92 11.94 0.45 -6.90
C LYS A 92 10.52 -0.08 -6.73
N MET A 93 10.35 -1.25 -6.10
CA MET A 93 9.03 -1.84 -5.83
C MET A 93 8.19 -0.95 -4.91
N LEU A 94 8.79 -0.42 -3.84
CA LEU A 94 8.11 0.47 -2.91
C LEU A 94 7.66 1.77 -3.58
N LEU A 95 8.55 2.39 -4.35
CA LEU A 95 8.22 3.61 -5.09
C LEU A 95 7.08 3.37 -6.10
N ASN A 96 7.13 2.28 -6.84
CA ASN A 96 6.07 1.93 -7.79
C ASN A 96 4.72 1.77 -7.09
N LEU A 97 4.69 1.06 -5.96
CA LEU A 97 3.48 0.90 -5.16
C LEU A 97 2.92 2.25 -4.67
N MET A 98 3.79 3.16 -4.19
CA MET A 98 3.37 4.49 -3.75
C MET A 98 2.75 5.30 -4.90
N ILE A 99 3.35 5.26 -6.09
CA ILE A 99 2.83 5.94 -7.28
C ILE A 99 1.47 5.36 -7.68
N GLU A 100 1.33 4.04 -7.72
CA GLU A 100 0.05 3.38 -8.03
C GLU A 100 -1.05 3.78 -7.04
N VAL A 101 -0.75 3.73 -5.74
CA VAL A 101 -1.70 4.12 -4.68
C VAL A 101 -2.10 5.59 -4.82
N HIS A 102 -1.15 6.48 -5.10
CA HIS A 102 -1.42 7.90 -5.31
C HIS A 102 -2.28 8.15 -6.57
N ALA A 103 -1.97 7.46 -7.68
CA ALA A 103 -2.76 7.57 -8.91
C ALA A 103 -4.21 7.09 -8.68
N TRP A 104 -4.39 6.01 -7.93
CA TRP A 104 -5.71 5.49 -7.58
C TRP A 104 -6.48 6.42 -6.64
N SER A 105 -5.82 6.96 -5.61
CA SER A 105 -6.47 7.86 -4.65
C SER A 105 -6.84 9.21 -5.28
N THR A 106 -6.10 9.67 -6.28
CA THR A 106 -6.39 10.93 -6.99
C THR A 106 -7.44 10.78 -8.09
N ALA A 107 -7.49 9.63 -8.79
CA ALA A 107 -8.48 9.40 -9.83
C ALA A 107 -9.91 9.19 -9.28
N ARG A 108 -10.03 8.59 -8.10
CA ARG A 108 -11.33 8.18 -7.55
C ARG A 108 -12.26 9.34 -7.19
N PRO A 109 -11.85 10.38 -6.45
CA PRO A 109 -12.71 11.52 -6.12
C PRO A 109 -13.28 12.21 -7.37
N VAL A 110 -12.48 12.31 -8.43
CA VAL A 110 -12.91 12.88 -9.71
C VAL A 110 -14.00 12.01 -10.35
N SER A 111 -13.85 10.69 -10.35
CA SER A 111 -14.88 9.78 -10.89
C SER A 111 -16.18 9.83 -10.09
N GLU A 112 -16.11 9.87 -8.76
CA GLU A 112 -17.30 9.94 -7.89
C GLU A 112 -18.02 11.28 -8.04
N THR A 113 -17.25 12.38 -8.14
CA THR A 113 -17.81 13.72 -8.40
C THR A 113 -18.51 13.79 -9.75
N ASN A 114 -17.90 13.23 -10.80
CA ASN A 114 -18.49 13.21 -12.14
C ASN A 114 -19.78 12.37 -12.16
N GLN A 115 -19.78 11.20 -11.51
CA GLN A 115 -20.98 10.37 -11.41
C GLN A 115 -22.13 11.08 -10.67
N ASN A 116 -21.81 11.81 -9.60
CA ASN A 116 -22.79 12.60 -8.86
C ASN A 116 -23.32 13.76 -9.72
N LEU A 117 -22.45 14.42 -10.48
CA LEU A 117 -22.83 15.49 -11.41
C LEU A 117 -23.76 14.97 -12.51
N GLU A 118 -23.42 13.84 -13.14
CA GLU A 118 -24.27 13.20 -14.16
C GLU A 118 -25.65 12.82 -13.60
N THR A 119 -25.70 12.34 -12.36
CA THR A 119 -26.97 12.02 -11.68
C THR A 119 -27.81 13.28 -11.47
N LEU A 120 -27.20 14.36 -10.99
CA LEU A 120 -27.86 15.63 -10.75
C LEU A 120 -28.33 16.29 -12.06
N GLU A 121 -27.53 16.24 -13.12
CA GLU A 121 -27.91 16.71 -14.45
C GLU A 121 -29.15 15.96 -14.98
N LYS A 122 -29.19 14.64 -14.77
CA LYS A 122 -30.35 13.82 -15.15
C LYS A 122 -31.61 14.21 -14.35
N GLU A 123 -31.48 14.48 -13.07
CA GLU A 123 -32.60 14.93 -12.23
C GLU A 123 -33.12 16.29 -12.69
N ILE A 124 -32.24 17.25 -12.98
CA ILE A 124 -32.60 18.57 -13.53
C ILE A 124 -33.35 18.40 -14.86
N ASN A 125 -32.83 17.59 -15.78
CA ASN A 125 -33.48 17.31 -17.06
C ASN A 125 -34.86 16.67 -16.88
N THR A 126 -35.02 15.80 -15.88
CA THR A 126 -36.31 15.19 -15.54
C THR A 126 -37.31 16.24 -15.04
N ILE A 127 -36.88 17.16 -14.16
CA ILE A 127 -37.72 18.24 -13.65
C ILE A 127 -38.16 19.17 -14.79
N MET A 128 -37.23 19.59 -15.66
CA MET A 128 -37.54 20.45 -16.81
C MET A 128 -38.57 19.81 -17.75
N ALA A 129 -38.46 18.50 -17.98
CA ALA A 129 -39.44 17.77 -18.78
C ALA A 129 -40.84 17.79 -18.15
N LEU A 130 -40.92 17.55 -16.83
CA LEU A 130 -42.19 17.57 -16.09
C LEU A 130 -42.81 18.97 -16.04
N GLU A 131 -42.02 20.03 -15.86
CA GLU A 131 -42.51 21.42 -15.90
C GLU A 131 -43.06 21.79 -17.28
N ASN A 132 -42.38 21.36 -18.34
CA ASN A 132 -42.84 21.58 -19.71
C ASN A 132 -44.18 20.88 -19.98
N GLU A 133 -44.38 19.66 -19.47
CA GLU A 133 -45.66 18.95 -19.57
C GLU A 133 -46.80 19.65 -18.81
N GLN A 134 -46.53 20.17 -17.61
CA GLN A 134 -47.53 20.89 -16.81
C GLN A 134 -47.93 22.24 -17.44
N GLY A 135 -46.97 22.94 -18.06
CA GLY A 135 -47.21 24.22 -18.74
C GLY A 135 -48.12 24.15 -19.97
N MET A 136 -48.36 22.94 -20.52
CA MET A 136 -49.30 22.72 -21.63
C MET A 136 -50.71 22.37 -21.18
N SER A 137 -50.95 22.20 -19.87
CA SER A 137 -52.31 22.02 -19.38
C SER A 137 -53.09 23.34 -19.54
N PRO A 138 -54.31 23.32 -20.10
CA PRO A 138 -55.13 24.52 -20.15
C PRO A 138 -55.35 25.01 -18.71
N PRO A 139 -55.26 26.34 -18.46
CA PRO A 139 -55.44 26.87 -17.13
C PRO A 139 -56.78 26.36 -16.59
N PRO A 140 -56.83 25.76 -15.38
CA PRO A 140 -58.07 25.28 -14.83
C PRO A 140 -59.05 26.46 -14.76
N SER A 141 -60.21 26.29 -15.38
CA SER A 141 -61.30 27.27 -15.38
C SER A 141 -61.66 27.64 -13.93
N LEU A 142 -61.12 28.76 -13.48
CA LEU A 142 -61.11 29.21 -12.09
C LEU A 142 -62.54 29.51 -11.59
N THR A 143 -63.16 28.57 -10.87
CA THR A 143 -64.11 28.91 -9.81
C THR A 143 -63.31 29.32 -8.58
N PHE A 144 -63.02 30.62 -8.52
CA PHE A 144 -62.30 31.32 -7.47
C PHE A 144 -63.02 31.23 -6.11
N VAL A 145 -62.54 30.38 -5.19
CA VAL A 145 -62.71 30.56 -3.72
C VAL A 145 -61.50 29.96 -3.00
N GLY A 146 -60.62 30.82 -2.46
CA GLY A 146 -59.60 30.41 -1.48
C GLY A 146 -58.15 30.60 -1.93
N ARG A 147 -57.54 31.71 -1.50
CA ARG A 147 -56.17 32.13 -1.80
C ARG A 147 -55.17 31.29 -0.97
N PRO A 148 -54.34 30.40 -1.54
CA PRO A 148 -53.29 29.74 -0.79
C PRO A 148 -52.11 30.71 -0.64
N SER A 149 -51.73 30.97 0.61
CA SER A 149 -50.53 31.73 0.95
C SER A 149 -49.32 30.80 0.80
N PHE A 150 -48.59 30.91 -0.31
CA PHE A 150 -47.33 30.19 -0.50
C PHE A 150 -46.26 30.83 0.39
N ARG A 151 -45.91 30.14 1.49
CA ARG A 151 -44.74 30.48 2.30
C ARG A 151 -43.49 30.12 1.51
N SER A 152 -42.75 31.14 1.10
CA SER A 152 -41.44 31.04 0.47
C SER A 152 -40.48 30.29 1.42
N LEU A 153 -40.08 29.08 1.04
CA LEU A 153 -39.01 28.36 1.72
C LEU A 153 -37.69 28.92 1.21
N ALA A 154 -37.04 29.73 2.03
CA ALA A 154 -35.71 30.25 1.78
C ALA A 154 -34.72 29.07 1.68
N ILE A 155 -34.29 28.78 0.45
CA ILE A 155 -33.20 27.85 0.16
C ILE A 155 -31.92 28.57 0.58
N ASN A 156 -31.30 28.15 1.70
CA ASN A 156 -30.02 28.68 2.16
C ASN A 156 -28.88 28.15 1.27
N PRO A 157 -28.17 29.00 0.51
CA PRO A 157 -27.01 28.60 -0.26
C PRO A 157 -25.77 28.74 0.63
N SER A 158 -25.46 27.76 1.48
CA SER A 158 -24.27 27.87 2.34
C SER A 158 -23.52 26.59 2.66
N SER A 159 -23.50 25.60 1.76
CA SER A 159 -22.61 24.44 1.93
C SER A 159 -22.06 23.93 0.59
N CYS A 160 -21.27 24.76 -0.08
CA CYS A 160 -20.37 24.32 -1.17
C CYS A 160 -18.91 24.53 -0.74
N GLY A 161 -18.62 24.19 0.51
CA GLY A 161 -17.33 24.46 1.15
C GLY A 161 -16.85 23.30 2.01
N PHE A 162 -17.15 22.07 1.63
CA PHE A 162 -16.41 20.91 2.13
C PHE A 162 -15.50 20.43 0.99
N VAL A 163 -14.46 21.23 0.72
CA VAL A 163 -13.25 20.66 0.15
C VAL A 163 -12.75 19.71 1.21
N TYR A 164 -13.07 18.42 1.08
CA TYR A 164 -12.52 17.38 1.91
C TYR A 164 -11.00 17.52 1.80
N ALA A 165 -10.39 18.11 2.83
CA ALA A 165 -9.05 17.73 3.19
C ALA A 165 -9.18 16.22 3.40
N CYS A 166 -8.75 15.43 2.42
CA CYS A 166 -8.54 14.00 2.62
C CYS A 166 -7.45 13.89 3.67
N ASP A 167 -7.86 13.98 4.93
CA ASP A 167 -6.97 13.79 6.05
C ASP A 167 -6.36 12.39 5.89
N PHE A 168 -5.07 12.30 6.19
CA PHE A 168 -4.24 11.11 6.00
C PHE A 168 -4.86 9.83 6.61
N THR A 169 -5.81 9.98 7.53
CA THR A 169 -6.65 8.93 8.11
C THR A 169 -7.54 8.20 7.12
N ASP A 170 -8.10 8.87 6.10
CA ASP A 170 -8.93 8.21 5.07
C ASP A 170 -8.07 7.32 4.17
N VAL A 171 -6.83 7.74 3.90
CA VAL A 171 -5.85 6.94 3.17
C VAL A 171 -5.47 5.68 3.96
N LEU A 172 -5.33 5.77 5.28
CA LEU A 172 -5.03 4.62 6.14
C LEU A 172 -6.20 3.63 6.22
N TYR A 173 -7.45 4.11 6.35
CA TYR A 173 -8.63 3.26 6.30
C TYR A 173 -8.76 2.55 4.94
N PHE A 174 -8.44 3.26 3.86
CA PHE A 174 -8.47 2.71 2.51
C PHE A 174 -7.39 1.64 2.27
N LEU A 175 -6.17 1.86 2.76
CA LEU A 175 -5.09 0.88 2.72
C LEU A 175 -5.43 -0.37 3.56
N PHE A 176 -6.08 -0.21 4.71
CA PHE A 176 -6.58 -1.32 5.51
C PHE A 176 -7.63 -2.15 4.76
N PHE A 177 -8.57 -1.48 4.07
CA PHE A 177 -9.60 -2.15 3.27
C PHE A 177 -9.02 -2.88 2.03
N LEU A 178 -8.02 -2.28 1.37
CA LEU A 178 -7.29 -2.91 0.26
C LEU A 178 -6.48 -4.13 0.71
N SER A 179 -5.87 -4.07 1.90
CA SER A 179 -5.16 -5.21 2.49
C SER A 179 -6.11 -6.39 2.74
N GLN A 180 -7.33 -6.14 3.23
CA GLN A 180 -8.37 -7.17 3.43
C GLN A 180 -8.87 -7.77 2.10
N LYS A 181 -9.01 -6.95 1.05
CA LYS A 181 -9.54 -7.43 -0.23
C LYS A 181 -8.53 -8.30 -0.99
N ARG A 182 -7.23 -8.03 -0.85
CA ARG A 182 -6.16 -8.79 -1.51
C ARG A 182 -5.95 -10.18 -0.88
N THR A 183 -6.18 -10.33 0.42
CA THR A 183 -6.15 -11.66 1.09
C THR A 183 -7.33 -12.56 0.71
N LEU A 184 -8.48 -11.98 0.36
CA LEU A 184 -9.68 -12.75 -0.03
C LEU A 184 -9.73 -13.13 -1.51
N GLY A 185 -8.91 -12.50 -2.36
CA GLY A 185 -8.97 -12.66 -3.82
C GLY A 185 -8.29 -13.90 -4.41
N ASN A 186 -7.54 -14.69 -3.63
CA ASN A 186 -6.82 -15.86 -4.16
C ASN A 186 -7.57 -17.19 -4.00
N VAL A 187 -8.80 -17.17 -3.47
CA VAL A 187 -9.72 -18.31 -3.51
C VAL A 187 -10.53 -18.21 -4.80
N SER A 188 -9.89 -18.53 -5.92
CA SER A 188 -10.55 -18.72 -7.21
C SER A 188 -11.36 -20.01 -7.16
N GLY A 189 -12.53 -19.95 -6.55
CA GLY A 189 -13.54 -21.00 -6.52
C GLY A 189 -14.89 -20.41 -6.87
N SER A 190 -15.14 -20.28 -8.17
CA SER A 190 -16.45 -20.09 -8.81
C SER A 190 -17.65 -20.27 -7.88
N SER A 191 -18.31 -19.18 -7.50
CA SER A 191 -19.76 -19.13 -7.35
C SER A 191 -20.23 -17.70 -7.27
N SER A 192 -21.09 -17.35 -8.22
CA SER A 192 -21.97 -16.20 -8.26
C SER A 192 -22.57 -15.89 -6.87
N ILE A 193 -21.93 -15.00 -6.12
CA ILE A 193 -22.53 -14.40 -4.92
C ILE A 193 -22.50 -12.89 -5.16
N GLY A 194 -23.70 -12.38 -5.38
CA GLY A 194 -23.99 -11.01 -5.75
C GLY A 194 -23.26 -10.00 -4.87
N SER A 195 -22.73 -8.99 -5.55
CA SER A 195 -22.14 -7.79 -4.98
C SER A 195 -23.19 -6.99 -4.19
N ARG A 196 -23.52 -7.48 -3.01
CA ARG A 196 -24.36 -6.83 -2.02
C ARG A 196 -23.49 -6.34 -0.86
N TRP A 197 -22.47 -5.55 -1.18
CA TRP A 197 -21.85 -4.67 -0.19
C TRP A 197 -22.70 -3.41 -0.13
N LEU A 198 -23.85 -3.56 0.53
CA LEU A 198 -24.75 -2.47 0.87
C LEU A 198 -24.03 -1.59 1.90
N TRP A 199 -23.81 -0.34 1.50
CA TRP A 199 -23.76 0.86 2.33
C TRP A 199 -23.95 0.64 3.83
N LEU A 200 -22.88 0.84 4.59
CA LEU A 200 -22.94 1.32 5.97
C LEU A 200 -22.15 2.63 6.03
N LEU A 201 -22.82 3.68 5.56
CA LEU A 201 -22.66 5.10 5.90
C LEU A 201 -24.01 5.76 5.64
#